data_AF-A0A3M9Y4Z4-F1
#
_entry.id   AF-A0A3M9Y4Z4-F1
#
_cell.length_a   1.000
_cell.length_b   1.000
_cell.length_c   1.000
_cell.angle_alpha   90.00
_cell.angle_beta   90.00
_cell.angle_gamma   90.00
#
_symmetry.space_group_name_H-M   'P 1'
#
loop_
_entity.id
_entity.type
_entity.pdbx_description
1 polymer ?
#
loop_
_entity_poly.entity_id
_entity_poly.type
_entity_poly.pdbx_seq_one_letter_code
_entity_poly.pdbx_strand_id
1 'polypeptide(L)'
;MGVAITQTASIEIQASPETVRSIFLDFARYDQWQDVFDIQPATTGQSPVDLKKGDNLRVNMQGFTFRPHVEANAPDVFTWVGSIPPLLWGTHHFLFTPSTETPGGTTFVQREDFEGLLAVPFWPWRHSFKPSEPWARFNAGLKREAERVSGRG
;
A
#
# COMPACT_ATOMS: atom_id res chain seq x y z
N MET A 1 -17.26 -8.74 -19.85
CA MET A 1 -16.32 -9.12 -18.79
C MET A 1 -15.27 -8.03 -18.72
N GLY A 2 -15.24 -7.23 -17.65
CA GLY A 2 -14.28 -6.13 -17.51
C GLY A 2 -12.86 -6.66 -17.41
N VAL A 3 -11.89 -6.00 -18.05
CA VAL A 3 -10.48 -6.35 -17.93
C VAL A 3 -9.98 -5.84 -16.58
N ALA A 4 -9.52 -6.75 -15.71
CA ALA A 4 -8.77 -6.39 -14.51
C ALA A 4 -7.29 -6.20 -14.87
N ILE A 5 -6.70 -5.07 -14.45
CA ILE A 5 -5.26 -4.84 -14.54
C ILE A 5 -4.70 -4.92 -13.12
N THR A 6 -3.81 -5.88 -12.88
CA THR A 6 -3.09 -6.00 -11.62
C THR A 6 -1.70 -5.40 -11.78
N GLN A 7 -1.33 -4.49 -10.89
CA GLN A 7 0.05 -4.02 -10.71
C GLN A 7 0.58 -4.53 -9.37
N THR A 8 1.83 -5.00 -9.34
CA THR A 8 2.45 -5.54 -8.13
C THR A 8 3.86 -4.97 -7.96
N ALA A 9 4.21 -4.60 -6.73
CA ALA A 9 5.53 -4.14 -6.32
C ALA A 9 5.94 -4.86 -5.04
N SER A 10 7.04 -5.61 -5.05
CA SER A 10 7.56 -6.27 -3.85
C SER A 10 8.94 -5.72 -3.45
N ILE A 11 9.26 -5.83 -2.16
CA ILE A 11 10.58 -5.54 -1.63
C ILE A 11 10.86 -6.38 -0.37
N GLU A 12 12.11 -6.80 -0.21
CA GLU A 12 12.61 -7.44 1.01
C GLU A 12 13.07 -6.38 2.00
N ILE A 13 12.64 -6.51 3.26
CA ILE A 13 12.95 -5.58 4.34
C ILE A 13 13.56 -6.36 5.51
N GLN A 14 14.73 -5.94 6.00
CA GLN A 14 15.39 -6.52 7.17
C GLN A 14 14.76 -6.01 8.47
N ALA A 15 13.47 -6.28 8.65
CA ALA A 15 12.68 -5.99 9.84
C ALA A 15 11.53 -7.00 9.94
N SER A 16 11.02 -7.24 11.15
CA SER A 16 9.90 -8.17 11.33
C SER A 16 8.60 -7.62 10.71
N PRO A 17 7.65 -8.48 10.29
CA PRO A 17 6.40 -8.01 9.69
C PRO A 17 5.61 -7.09 10.62
N GLU A 18 5.66 -7.35 11.92
CA GLU A 18 5.05 -6.52 12.96
C GLU A 18 5.66 -5.10 12.98
N THR A 19 6.98 -4.98 12.84
CA THR A 19 7.67 -3.69 12.81
C THR A 19 7.30 -2.90 11.55
N VAL A 20 7.38 -3.57 10.39
CA VAL A 20 7.03 -2.96 9.10
C VAL A 20 5.58 -2.49 9.11
N ARG A 21 4.66 -3.32 9.61
CA ARG A 21 3.24 -2.97 9.72
C ARG A 21 3.00 -1.81 10.69
N SER A 22 3.70 -1.78 11.82
CA SER A 22 3.60 -0.68 12.78
C SER A 22 3.97 0.66 12.14
N ILE A 23 5.07 0.69 11.37
CA ILE A 23 5.52 1.89 10.65
C ILE A 23 4.53 2.26 9.53
N PHE A 24 4.02 1.27 8.81
CA PHE A 24 3.00 1.49 7.78
C PHE A 24 1.71 2.08 8.37
N LEU A 25 1.26 1.61 9.54
CA LEU A 25 0.06 2.16 10.17
C LEU A 25 0.32 3.50 10.89
N ASP A 26 1.56 3.97 10.97
CA ASP A 26 1.89 5.28 11.54
C ASP A 26 1.79 6.39 10.50
N PHE A 27 0.55 6.63 10.07
CA PHE A 27 0.22 7.62 9.04
C PHE A 27 0.69 9.05 9.38
N ALA A 28 0.81 9.37 10.67
CA ALA A 28 1.23 10.70 11.12
C ALA A 28 2.71 10.99 10.81
N ARG A 29 3.51 9.95 10.55
CA ARG A 29 4.96 10.07 10.27
C ARG A 29 5.30 9.83 8.81
N TYR A 30 4.30 9.72 7.94
CA TYR A 30 4.49 9.45 6.51
C TYR A 30 5.37 10.50 5.85
N ASP A 31 5.23 11.77 6.23
CA ASP A 31 6.04 12.89 5.74
C ASP A 31 7.53 12.80 6.11
N GLN A 32 7.90 11.98 7.09
CA GLN A 32 9.29 11.82 7.54
C GLN A 32 10.10 10.89 6.64
N TRP A 33 9.45 9.96 5.93
CA TRP A 33 10.17 8.89 5.22
C TRP A 33 9.67 8.60 3.80
N GLN A 34 8.48 9.08 3.41
CA GLN A 34 7.96 8.97 2.05
C GLN A 34 7.17 10.21 1.62
N ASP A 35 6.90 10.32 0.33
CA ASP A 35 6.17 11.45 -0.27
C ASP A 35 5.12 11.02 -1.32
N VAL A 36 4.75 9.74 -1.30
CA VAL A 36 3.89 9.12 -2.31
C VAL A 36 2.43 9.17 -1.88
N PHE A 37 2.15 8.72 -0.66
CA PHE A 37 0.83 8.65 -0.06
C PHE A 37 0.73 9.60 1.13
N ASP A 38 -0.43 10.21 1.28
CA ASP A 38 -0.91 10.79 2.52
C ASP A 38 -2.22 10.08 2.84
N ILE A 39 -2.21 9.26 3.89
CA ILE A 39 -3.34 8.42 4.30
C ILE A 39 -3.83 8.96 5.64
N GLN A 40 -5.12 9.22 5.76
CA GLN A 40 -5.72 9.67 7.01
C GLN A 40 -7.04 8.96 7.23
N PRO A 41 -7.37 8.54 8.47
CA PRO A 41 -8.72 8.11 8.80
C PRO A 41 -9.69 9.26 8.53
N ALA A 42 -10.84 8.98 7.91
CA ALA A 42 -11.84 10.02 7.67
C ALA A 42 -12.46 10.54 8.98
N THR A 43 -12.46 9.69 10.02
CA THR A 43 -12.93 10.02 11.36
C THR A 43 -11.77 10.61 12.18
N THR A 44 -11.92 11.85 12.64
CA THR A 44 -10.92 12.50 13.49
C THR A 44 -10.71 11.74 14.79
N GLY A 45 -9.45 11.48 15.15
CA GLY A 45 -9.08 10.77 16.39
C GLY A 45 -9.19 9.25 16.30
N GLN A 46 -9.58 8.69 15.15
CA GLN A 46 -9.54 7.24 14.94
C GLN A 46 -8.08 6.79 14.74
N SER A 47 -7.67 5.76 15.47
CA SER A 47 -6.33 5.21 15.34
C SER A 47 -6.24 4.33 14.07
N PRO A 48 -5.17 4.44 13.26
CA PRO A 48 -4.94 3.56 12.11
C PRO A 48 -4.91 2.07 12.46
N VAL A 49 -4.46 1.72 13.67
CA VAL A 49 -4.45 0.32 14.13
C VAL A 49 -5.84 -0.23 14.43
N ASP A 50 -6.81 0.64 14.71
CA ASP A 50 -8.19 0.27 15.06
C ASP A 50 -9.14 0.31 13.86
N LEU A 51 -8.62 0.62 12.66
CA LEU A 51 -9.39 0.63 11.42
C LEU A 51 -10.01 -0.74 11.13
N LYS A 52 -11.30 -0.76 10.84
CA LYS A 52 -12.09 -1.96 10.54
C LYS A 52 -12.63 -1.91 9.13
N LYS A 53 -13.06 -3.07 8.63
CA LYS A 53 -13.76 -3.17 7.35
C LYS A 53 -14.96 -2.20 7.32
N GLY A 54 -15.02 -1.40 6.26
CA GLY A 54 -16.03 -0.36 6.05
C GLY A 54 -15.63 1.04 6.54
N ASP A 55 -14.56 1.17 7.31
CA ASP A 55 -14.09 2.50 7.73
C ASP A 55 -13.55 3.29 6.55
N ASN A 56 -13.93 4.56 6.49
CA ASN A 56 -13.51 5.45 5.41
C ASN A 56 -12.13 6.03 5.68
N LEU A 57 -11.34 6.12 4.62
CA LEU A 57 -10.06 6.78 4.60
C LEU A 57 -10.12 7.98 3.68
N ARG A 58 -9.21 8.90 3.89
CA ARG A 58 -8.84 9.95 2.96
C ARG A 58 -7.43 9.64 2.50
N VAL A 59 -7.27 9.40 1.21
CA VAL A 59 -5.96 9.13 0.62
C VAL A 59 -5.67 10.21 -0.41
N ASN A 60 -4.51 10.83 -0.30
CA ASN A 60 -3.96 11.71 -1.32
C ASN A 60 -2.68 11.07 -1.87
N MET A 61 -2.70 10.76 -3.16
CA MET A 61 -1.55 10.24 -3.88
C MET A 61 -1.05 11.32 -4.84
N GLN A 62 0.07 11.97 -4.50
CA GLN A 62 0.72 13.01 -5.33
C GLN A 62 -0.23 14.09 -5.87
N GLY A 63 -1.18 14.56 -5.06
CA GLY A 63 -2.17 15.59 -5.42
C GLY A 63 -3.52 15.02 -5.85
N PHE A 64 -3.63 13.72 -6.11
CA PHE A 64 -4.88 13.06 -6.41
C PHE A 64 -5.54 12.56 -5.11
N THR A 65 -6.61 13.23 -4.67
CA THR A 65 -7.35 12.85 -3.46
C THR A 65 -8.55 11.96 -3.79
N PHE A 66 -8.65 10.82 -3.12
CA PHE A 66 -9.79 9.92 -3.17
C PHE A 66 -10.16 9.42 -1.77
N ARG A 67 -11.33 8.78 -1.66
CA ARG A 67 -11.88 8.32 -0.39
C ARG A 67 -12.11 6.81 -0.46
N PRO A 68 -11.06 6.00 -0.24
CA PRO A 68 -11.24 4.56 -0.18
C PRO A 68 -11.87 4.17 1.16
N HIS A 69 -12.37 2.94 1.24
CA HIS A 69 -12.75 2.32 2.51
C HIS A 69 -11.86 1.12 2.78
N VAL A 70 -11.61 0.84 4.05
CA VAL A 70 -10.85 -0.33 4.49
C VAL A 70 -11.66 -1.58 4.19
N GLU A 71 -11.03 -2.57 3.57
CA GLU A 71 -11.61 -3.89 3.32
C GLU A 71 -11.04 -4.92 4.28
N ALA A 72 -9.74 -4.85 4.60
CA ALA A 72 -9.09 -5.71 5.57
C ALA A 72 -7.99 -4.95 6.33
N ASN A 73 -7.87 -5.22 7.63
CA ASN A 73 -6.78 -4.74 8.46
C ASN A 73 -6.39 -5.86 9.44
N ALA A 74 -5.52 -6.75 8.98
CA ALA A 74 -5.01 -7.92 9.69
C ALA A 74 -3.48 -7.79 9.89
N PRO A 75 -2.86 -8.66 10.71
CA PRO A 75 -1.42 -8.61 10.96
C PRO A 75 -0.55 -8.80 9.69
N ASP A 76 -1.02 -9.57 8.72
CA ASP A 76 -0.33 -9.92 7.49
C ASP A 76 -0.81 -9.11 6.28
N VAL A 77 -1.94 -8.41 6.39
CA VAL A 77 -2.53 -7.68 5.27
C VAL A 77 -3.28 -6.42 5.70
N PHE A 78 -3.06 -5.34 4.97
CA PHE A 78 -3.94 -4.18 4.96
C PHE A 78 -4.49 -4.01 3.55
N THR A 79 -5.81 -3.90 3.40
CA THR A 79 -6.46 -3.73 2.10
C THR A 79 -7.47 -2.60 2.17
N TRP A 80 -7.47 -1.76 1.15
CA TRP A 80 -8.55 -0.81 0.93
C TRP A 80 -9.13 -0.96 -0.47
N VAL A 81 -10.34 -0.45 -0.65
CA VAL A 81 -11.00 -0.34 -1.95
C VAL A 81 -11.24 1.14 -2.22
N GLY A 82 -10.53 1.65 -3.22
CA GLY A 82 -10.70 2.98 -3.78
C GLY A 82 -11.68 2.96 -4.95
N SER A 83 -12.45 4.03 -5.09
CA SER A 83 -13.23 4.27 -6.30
C SER A 83 -13.13 5.74 -6.69
N ILE A 84 -13.07 5.98 -7.99
CA ILE A 84 -13.18 7.28 -8.63
C ILE A 84 -14.39 7.18 -9.57
N PRO A 85 -15.62 7.32 -9.05
CA PRO A 85 -16.81 7.15 -9.88
C PRO A 85 -16.87 8.24 -10.98
N PRO A 86 -17.29 7.91 -12.21
CA PRO A 86 -17.64 6.59 -12.75
C PRO A 86 -16.47 5.87 -13.47
N LEU A 87 -15.23 6.33 -13.30
CA LEU A 87 -14.11 6.04 -14.21
C LEU A 87 -13.27 4.83 -13.81
N LEU A 88 -13.08 4.60 -12.50
CA LEU A 88 -12.13 3.59 -12.01
C LEU A 88 -12.52 3.05 -10.64
N TRP A 89 -12.39 1.74 -10.47
CA TRP A 89 -12.37 1.07 -9.17
C TRP A 89 -11.00 0.42 -9.00
N GLY A 90 -10.45 0.46 -7.79
CA GLY A 90 -9.12 -0.06 -7.50
C GLY A 90 -9.05 -0.66 -6.11
N THR A 91 -8.67 -1.92 -6.01
CA THR A 91 -8.41 -2.57 -4.72
C THR A 91 -6.91 -2.61 -4.49
N HIS A 92 -6.43 -1.99 -3.40
CA HIS A 92 -5.02 -2.01 -3.04
C HIS A 92 -4.81 -2.93 -1.85
N HIS A 93 -3.93 -3.90 -2.02
CA HIS A 93 -3.45 -4.83 -1.01
C HIS A 93 -2.01 -4.50 -0.62
N PHE A 94 -1.78 -4.37 0.67
CA PHE A 94 -0.47 -4.24 1.30
C PHE A 94 -0.24 -5.50 2.14
N LEU A 95 0.68 -6.36 1.70
CA LEU A 95 0.98 -7.63 2.36
C LEU A 95 2.29 -7.53 3.13
N PHE A 96 2.28 -8.01 4.37
CA PHE A 96 3.41 -8.04 5.30
C PHE A 96 3.72 -9.50 5.64
N THR A 97 4.36 -10.23 4.73
CA THR A 97 4.65 -11.65 4.94
C THR A 97 6.07 -11.86 5.45
N PRO A 98 6.31 -12.82 6.38
CA PRO A 98 7.67 -13.20 6.76
C PRO A 98 8.51 -13.54 5.52
N SER A 99 9.72 -12.99 5.46
CA SER A 99 10.62 -13.23 4.32
C SER A 99 11.13 -14.67 4.32
N THR A 100 11.18 -15.28 3.12
CA THR A 100 11.83 -16.57 2.89
C THR A 100 13.32 -16.44 2.57
N GLU A 101 13.77 -15.24 2.16
CA GLU A 101 15.15 -14.97 1.74
C GLU A 101 15.98 -14.34 2.87
N THR A 102 15.32 -13.56 3.71
CA THR A 102 15.93 -12.75 4.75
C THR A 102 15.45 -13.24 6.12
N PRO A 103 16.25 -13.98 6.89
CA PRO A 103 15.84 -14.48 8.20
C PRO A 103 15.39 -13.36 9.14
N GLY A 104 14.18 -13.48 9.68
CA GLY A 104 13.56 -12.45 10.53
C GLY A 104 13.13 -11.17 9.80
N GLY A 105 13.24 -11.15 8.47
CA GLY A 105 12.79 -10.06 7.61
C GLY A 105 11.33 -10.18 7.15
N THR A 106 10.93 -9.24 6.32
CA THR A 106 9.58 -9.14 5.74
C THR A 106 9.67 -8.99 4.23
N THR A 107 8.93 -9.82 3.51
CA THR A 107 8.58 -9.58 2.12
C THR A 107 7.35 -8.68 2.11
N PHE A 108 7.55 -7.40 1.79
CA PHE A 108 6.47 -6.45 1.64
C PHE A 108 5.98 -6.44 0.20
N VAL A 109 4.68 -6.60 -0.02
CA VAL A 109 4.08 -6.61 -1.37
C VAL A 109 2.94 -5.60 -1.42
N GLN A 110 3.06 -4.63 -2.31
CA GLN A 110 1.94 -3.79 -2.74
C GLN A 110 1.34 -4.38 -4.00
N ARG A 111 0.02 -4.54 -4.04
CA ARG A 111 -0.72 -5.00 -5.21
C ARG A 111 -1.94 -4.12 -5.39
N GLU A 112 -2.10 -3.55 -6.58
CA GLU A 112 -3.30 -2.80 -6.93
C GLU A 112 -4.01 -3.46 -8.12
N ASP A 113 -5.25 -3.89 -7.88
CA ASP A 113 -6.14 -4.49 -8.86
C ASP A 113 -7.14 -3.41 -9.34
N PHE A 114 -6.98 -2.95 -10.57
CA PHE A 114 -7.85 -1.97 -11.21
C PHE A 114 -8.96 -2.63 -12.01
N GLU A 115 -10.20 -2.18 -11.79
CA GLU A 115 -11.40 -2.58 -12.50
C GLU A 115 -12.05 -1.35 -13.16
N GLY A 116 -12.10 -1.29 -14.50
CA GLY A 116 -12.65 -0.12 -15.21
C GLY A 116 -12.39 -0.07 -16.74
N LEU A 117 -13.22 0.69 -17.47
CA LEU A 117 -13.39 0.65 -18.94
C LEU A 117 -12.16 1.08 -19.78
N LEU A 118 -11.14 1.70 -19.19
CA LEU A 118 -9.93 2.15 -19.89
C LEU A 118 -8.79 1.12 -19.91
N ALA A 119 -9.02 -0.10 -19.42
CA ALA A 119 -8.02 -1.16 -19.34
C ALA A 119 -7.58 -1.79 -20.70
N VAL A 120 -7.95 -1.19 -21.84
CA VAL A 120 -7.91 -1.87 -23.14
C VAL A 120 -6.79 -1.42 -24.12
N PRO A 121 -6.25 -0.18 -24.20
CA PRO A 121 -5.27 0.12 -25.24
C PRO A 121 -3.79 -0.15 -24.87
N PHE A 122 -3.45 -0.75 -23.73
CA PHE A 122 -2.05 -1.09 -23.36
C PHE A 122 -1.73 -2.60 -23.37
N TRP A 123 -2.54 -3.38 -24.08
CA TRP A 123 -2.46 -4.84 -24.22
C TRP A 123 -1.06 -5.43 -24.60
N PRO A 124 -0.16 -4.75 -25.34
CA PRO A 124 1.17 -5.31 -25.67
C PRO A 124 2.27 -5.16 -24.60
N TRP A 125 2.06 -4.43 -23.50
CA TRP A 125 3.13 -4.06 -22.54
C TRP A 125 3.11 -4.81 -21.20
N ARG A 126 2.27 -5.85 -21.08
CA ARG A 126 2.08 -6.66 -19.86
C ARG A 126 3.37 -7.33 -19.33
N HIS A 127 4.43 -7.47 -20.13
CA HIS A 127 5.68 -8.14 -19.73
C HIS A 127 6.77 -7.21 -19.18
N SER A 128 6.50 -5.91 -18.98
CA SER A 128 7.51 -4.97 -18.47
C SER A 128 6.97 -3.96 -17.49
N PHE A 129 5.90 -4.30 -16.76
CA PHE A 129 5.46 -3.50 -15.61
C PHE A 129 6.51 -3.60 -14.50
N LYS A 130 7.54 -2.78 -14.60
CA LYS A 130 8.22 -2.25 -13.42
C LYS A 130 7.11 -1.70 -12.53
N PRO A 131 7.14 -1.96 -11.20
CA PRO A 131 6.24 -1.23 -10.31
C PRO A 131 6.40 0.24 -10.63
N SER A 132 5.28 0.93 -10.87
CA SER A 132 5.38 2.31 -11.32
C SER A 132 6.15 3.10 -10.27
N GLU A 133 6.92 4.10 -10.72
CA GLU A 133 7.90 4.82 -9.91
C GLU A 133 7.42 5.21 -8.50
N PRO A 134 6.15 5.61 -8.28
CA PRO A 134 5.62 5.88 -6.93
C PRO A 134 5.65 4.66 -5.98
N TRP A 135 5.25 3.47 -6.44
CA TRP A 135 5.24 2.27 -5.59
C TRP A 135 6.64 1.85 -5.17
N ALA A 136 7.59 1.90 -6.11
CA ALA A 136 8.99 1.59 -5.84
C ALA A 136 9.59 2.58 -4.83
N ARG A 137 9.25 3.87 -4.95
CA ARG A 137 9.68 4.92 -4.01
C ARG A 137 9.10 4.72 -2.61
N PHE A 138 7.80 4.40 -2.51
CA PHE A 138 7.17 4.07 -1.23
C PHE A 138 7.84 2.85 -0.58
N ASN A 139 8.01 1.76 -1.33
CA ASN A 139 8.71 0.55 -0.88
C ASN A 139 10.11 0.86 -0.33
N ALA A 140 10.90 1.65 -1.06
CA ALA A 140 12.24 2.03 -0.64
C ALA A 140 12.24 2.91 0.62
N GLY A 141 11.26 3.81 0.75
CA GLY A 141 11.06 4.61 1.97
C GLY A 141 10.75 3.74 3.18
N LEU A 142 9.77 2.84 3.03
CA LEU A 142 9.33 1.94 4.09
C LEU A 142 10.48 1.02 4.54
N LYS A 143 11.20 0.43 3.58
CA LYS A 143 12.39 -0.39 3.87
C LYS A 143 13.40 0.36 4.72
N ARG A 144 13.80 1.57 4.29
CA ARG A 144 14.79 2.39 4.99
C ARG A 144 14.35 2.74 6.40
N GLU A 145 13.09 3.15 6.59
CA GLU A 145 12.60 3.51 7.92
C GLU A 145 12.47 2.28 8.83
N ALA A 146 11.97 1.16 8.31
CA ALA A 146 11.87 -0.10 9.06
C ALA A 146 13.22 -0.63 9.51
N GLU A 147 14.20 -0.70 8.61
CA GLU A 147 15.55 -1.16 8.93
C GLU A 147 16.26 -0.22 9.91
N ARG A 148 15.99 1.10 9.82
CA ARG A 148 16.51 2.09 10.77
C ARG A 148 15.92 1.91 12.17
N VAL A 149 14.63 1.57 12.28
CA VAL A 149 13.98 1.31 13.58
C VAL A 149 14.46 -0.01 14.17
N SER A 150 14.52 -1.07 13.36
CA SER A 150 15.00 -2.39 13.80
C SER A 150 16.47 -2.41 14.18
N GLY A 151 17.34 -1.66 13.49
CA GLY A 151 18.78 -1.59 13.80
C GLY A 151 19.12 -0.71 15.03
N ARG A 152 18.14 -0.05 15.64
CA ARG A 152 18.31 0.72 16.89
C ARG A 152 17.85 -0.05 18.14
N GLY A 153 17.34 -1.26 17.97
CA GLY A 153 16.88 -2.15 19.03
C GLY A 153 17.97 -3.04 19.59
#